data_AF-A0A514XMS2-F1
#
_entry.id   AF-A0A514XMS2-F1
#
_cell.length_a   1.000
_cell.length_b   1.000
_cell.length_c   1.000
_cell.angle_alpha   90.00
_cell.angle_beta   90.00
_cell.angle_gamma   90.00
#
_symmetry.space_group_name_H-M   'P 1'
#
loop_
_entity.id
_entity.type
_entity.pdbx_description
1 polymer ?
#
loop_
_entity_poly.entity_id
_entity_poly.type
_entity_poly.pdbx_seq_one_letter_code
_entity_poly.pdbx_strand_id
1 'polypeptide(L)'
;MKKPNFILATFVTAFCLHAQAGLIANYATLATKDLDQMNELVNEKIQESEQLHDEKYVPLKEALQAVFSRPDGTDDMIDKVVGPLRTKLDELDQWENALTILVDEAVDALKHPKGVKPVIQNTYAVFLENFVAESKPYAKSNGFERKLLEKIRDAKIEMTREAKNERSLRGMKVGDSPSDLAKRVLEQNPIEKPAASKDEKKKKK
;
A
#
# COMPACT_ATOMS: atom_id res chain seq x y z
N MET A 1 22.18 -41.29 52.86
CA MET A 1 20.98 -40.43 52.74
C MET A 1 21.29 -39.32 51.76
N LYS A 2 20.66 -39.32 50.57
CA LYS A 2 20.90 -38.35 49.49
C LYS A 2 19.73 -37.36 49.46
N LYS A 3 20.02 -36.05 49.50
CA LYS A 3 19.02 -34.99 49.27
C LYS A 3 19.09 -34.58 47.78
N PRO A 4 17.97 -34.49 47.06
CA PRO A 4 17.96 -33.93 45.71
C PRO A 4 17.85 -32.40 45.74
N ASN A 5 18.64 -31.76 44.88
CA ASN A 5 18.64 -30.31 44.64
C ASN A 5 17.36 -29.89 43.92
N PHE A 6 16.71 -28.85 44.45
CA PHE A 6 15.55 -28.19 43.86
C PHE A 6 16.07 -27.14 42.86
N ILE A 7 16.13 -27.50 41.57
CA ILE A 7 16.35 -26.52 40.49
C ILE A 7 14.97 -25.98 40.11
N LEU A 8 14.67 -24.78 40.60
CA LEU A 8 13.48 -24.03 40.27
C LEU A 8 13.64 -23.51 38.83
N ALA A 9 12.84 -24.04 37.92
CA ALA A 9 12.82 -23.65 36.52
C ALA A 9 12.26 -22.23 36.38
N THR A 10 13.11 -21.31 35.93
CA THR A 10 12.70 -19.97 35.48
C THR A 10 11.91 -20.12 34.18
N PHE A 11 10.59 -19.97 34.27
CA PHE A 11 9.70 -19.84 33.12
C PHE A 11 10.02 -18.51 32.41
N VAL A 12 10.89 -18.56 31.40
CA VAL A 12 11.00 -17.48 30.41
C VAL A 12 9.79 -17.61 29.49
N THR A 13 8.69 -16.95 29.86
CA THR A 13 7.63 -16.64 28.91
C THR A 13 8.22 -15.68 27.88
N ALA A 14 8.72 -16.25 26.79
CA ALA A 14 8.97 -15.52 25.56
C ALA A 14 7.65 -14.85 25.16
N PHE A 15 7.58 -13.54 25.36
CA PHE A 15 6.62 -12.69 24.66
C PHE A 15 6.91 -12.88 23.17
N CYS A 16 6.16 -13.77 22.52
CA CYS A 16 6.01 -13.73 21.08
C CYS A 16 5.25 -12.44 20.74
N LEU A 17 5.99 -11.34 20.69
CA LEU A 17 5.64 -10.17 19.90
C LEU A 17 5.40 -10.71 18.50
N HIS A 18 4.13 -10.86 18.14
CA HIS A 18 3.75 -11.03 16.75
C HIS A 18 4.15 -9.73 16.08
N ALA A 19 5.36 -9.68 15.55
CA ALA A 19 5.76 -8.68 14.59
C ALA A 19 4.75 -8.77 13.43
N GLN A 20 3.71 -7.93 13.47
CA GLN A 20 2.97 -7.56 12.28
C GLN A 20 3.92 -6.66 11.48
N ALA A 21 4.99 -7.24 10.94
CA ALA A 21 5.94 -6.54 10.13
C ALA A 21 5.19 -5.97 8.92
N GLY A 22 5.26 -4.65 8.75
CA GLY A 22 4.65 -3.92 7.63
C GLY A 22 3.82 -2.72 8.10
N LEU A 23 2.68 -2.96 8.73
CA LEU A 23 1.64 -1.94 8.93
C LEU A 23 1.77 -1.19 10.27
N ILE A 24 2.06 0.11 10.21
CA ILE A 24 2.09 0.97 11.40
C ILE A 24 0.69 1.23 11.99
N ALA A 25 -0.35 1.16 11.16
CA ALA A 25 -1.75 1.27 11.57
C ALA A 25 -2.66 0.57 10.54
N ASN A 26 -3.82 0.08 11.00
CA ASN A 26 -4.84 -0.46 10.10
C ASN A 26 -5.77 0.64 9.59
N TYR A 27 -6.48 0.37 8.50
CA TYR A 27 -7.36 1.35 7.84
C TYR A 27 -8.41 1.94 8.79
N ALA A 28 -8.91 1.18 9.77
CA ALA A 28 -9.96 1.64 10.66
C ALA A 28 -9.46 2.68 11.66
N THR A 29 -8.21 2.53 12.13
CA THR A 29 -7.53 3.56 12.93
C THR A 29 -7.16 4.77 12.09
N LEU A 30 -6.75 4.56 10.83
CA LEU A 30 -6.39 5.65 9.92
C LEU A 30 -7.61 6.47 9.48
N ALA A 31 -8.77 5.83 9.33
CA ALA A 31 -10.03 6.50 8.96
C ALA A 31 -10.49 7.55 9.97
N THR A 32 -10.04 7.48 11.24
CA THR A 32 -10.37 8.47 12.26
C THR A 32 -9.35 9.61 12.34
N LYS A 33 -8.25 9.55 11.57
CA LYS A 33 -7.26 10.61 11.54
C LYS A 33 -7.68 11.74 10.61
N ASP A 34 -7.65 12.95 11.15
CA ASP A 34 -7.82 14.19 10.38
C ASP A 34 -6.52 14.61 9.67
N LEU A 35 -6.57 15.75 8.98
CA LEU A 35 -5.44 16.27 8.22
C LEU A 35 -4.23 16.57 9.10
N ASP A 36 -4.44 17.15 10.29
CA ASP A 36 -3.36 17.51 11.20
C ASP A 36 -2.68 16.25 11.74
N GLN A 37 -3.47 15.25 12.15
CA GLN A 37 -2.97 13.96 12.64
C GLN A 37 -2.27 13.12 11.56
N MET A 38 -2.69 13.25 10.29
CA MET A 38 -2.00 12.61 9.16
C MET A 38 -0.69 13.33 8.83
N ASN A 39 -0.68 14.66 8.85
CA ASN A 39 0.54 15.45 8.69
C ASN A 39 1.55 15.18 9.81
N GLU A 40 1.09 15.10 11.05
CA GLU A 40 1.93 14.73 12.20
C GLU A 40 2.58 13.37 11.98
N LEU A 41 1.80 12.34 11.64
CA LEU A 41 2.30 11.00 11.35
C LEU A 41 3.37 11.01 10.24
N VAL A 42 3.13 11.76 9.15
CA VAL A 42 4.08 11.88 8.04
C VAL A 42 5.37 12.57 8.50
N ASN A 43 5.25 13.68 9.24
CA ASN A 43 6.40 14.44 9.71
C ASN A 43 7.24 13.67 10.72
N GLU A 44 6.61 12.93 11.64
CA GLU A 44 7.30 12.03 12.57
C GLU A 44 8.17 11.01 11.83
N LYS A 45 7.62 10.40 10.77
CA LYS A 45 8.35 9.41 9.98
C LYS A 45 9.45 10.00 9.10
N ILE A 46 9.27 11.23 8.63
CA ILE A 46 10.34 11.98 7.95
C ILE A 46 11.48 12.28 8.94
N GLN A 47 11.16 12.73 10.15
CA GLN A 47 12.16 12.98 11.20
C GLN A 47 12.89 11.69 11.60
N GLU A 48 12.17 10.58 11.75
CA GLU A 48 12.75 9.27 12.01
C GLU A 48 13.74 8.88 10.91
N SER A 49 13.34 9.01 9.64
CA SER A 49 14.22 8.78 8.48
C SER A 49 15.49 9.64 8.49
N GLU A 50 15.38 10.91 8.89
CA GLU A 50 16.53 11.84 8.93
C GLU A 50 17.54 11.50 10.03
N GLN A 51 17.10 10.84 11.11
CA GLN A 51 17.95 10.40 12.22
C GLN A 51 18.72 9.11 11.91
N LEU A 52 18.29 8.33 10.90
CA LEU A 52 18.96 7.10 10.52
C LEU A 52 20.20 7.36 9.68
N HIS A 53 21.24 6.54 9.86
CA HIS A 53 22.42 6.57 9.01
C HIS A 53 22.19 5.78 7.70
N ASP A 54 21.61 4.59 7.82
CA ASP A 54 21.26 3.69 6.72
C ASP A 54 19.74 3.43 6.70
N GLU A 55 19.22 2.87 5.61
CA GLU A 55 17.81 2.48 5.49
C GLU A 55 16.78 3.61 5.74
N LYS A 56 17.18 4.86 5.47
CA LYS A 56 16.34 6.06 5.59
C LYS A 56 14.96 5.93 4.91
N TYR A 57 14.87 5.14 3.86
CA TYR A 57 13.62 4.91 3.13
C TYR A 57 12.58 4.09 3.90
N VAL A 58 12.97 3.34 4.94
CA VAL A 58 12.07 2.43 5.66
C VAL A 58 10.96 3.20 6.40
N PRO A 59 11.24 4.21 7.26
CA PRO A 59 10.18 5.02 7.86
C PRO A 59 9.30 5.74 6.83
N LEU A 60 9.90 6.21 5.73
CA LEU A 60 9.15 6.88 4.66
C LEU A 60 8.18 5.92 3.96
N LYS A 61 8.61 4.68 3.70
CA LYS A 61 7.76 3.62 3.13
C LYS A 61 6.61 3.26 4.08
N GLU A 62 6.87 3.19 5.39
CA GLU A 62 5.83 2.95 6.40
C GLU A 62 4.78 4.07 6.41
N ALA A 63 5.22 5.34 6.38
CA ALA A 63 4.33 6.48 6.27
C ALA A 63 3.51 6.45 4.98
N LEU A 64 4.15 6.11 3.85
CA LEU A 64 3.50 5.98 2.56
C LEU A 64 2.41 4.91 2.59
N GLN A 65 2.71 3.75 3.18
CA GLN A 65 1.72 2.69 3.36
C GLN A 65 0.53 3.17 4.18
N ALA A 66 0.75 3.92 5.27
CA ALA A 66 -0.32 4.46 6.11
C ALA A 66 -1.17 5.50 5.38
N VAL A 67 -0.54 6.43 4.65
CA VAL A 67 -1.26 7.43 3.84
C VAL A 67 -2.19 6.74 2.85
N PHE A 68 -1.68 5.80 2.07
CA PHE A 68 -2.49 5.06 1.09
C PHE A 68 -3.47 4.07 1.73
N SER A 69 -3.24 3.63 2.97
CA SER A 69 -4.16 2.73 3.69
C SER A 69 -5.32 3.46 4.40
N ARG A 70 -5.29 4.80 4.43
CA ARG A 70 -6.43 5.59 4.92
C ARG A 70 -7.50 5.64 3.84
N PRO A 71 -8.76 5.26 4.12
CA PRO A 71 -9.83 5.38 3.14
C PRO A 71 -10.00 6.84 2.69
N ASP A 72 -9.75 7.16 1.43
CA ASP A 72 -9.59 8.55 0.96
C ASP A 72 -10.90 9.20 0.48
N GLY A 73 -12.04 8.70 0.98
CA GLY A 73 -13.41 9.03 0.61
C GLY A 73 -13.62 10.17 -0.39
N THR A 74 -13.81 11.39 0.13
CA THR A 74 -14.05 12.62 -0.66
C THR A 74 -13.26 13.80 -0.13
N ASP A 75 -12.26 13.56 0.73
CA ASP A 75 -11.49 14.61 1.39
C ASP A 75 -10.10 14.81 0.79
N ASP A 76 -9.74 14.07 -0.27
CA ASP A 76 -8.49 14.18 -1.02
C ASP A 76 -7.26 14.26 -0.08
N MET A 77 -7.24 13.39 0.94
CA MET A 77 -6.21 13.40 1.97
C MET A 77 -4.86 13.01 1.39
N ILE A 78 -4.82 12.01 0.50
CA ILE A 78 -3.56 11.55 -0.11
C ILE A 78 -2.88 12.72 -0.83
N ASP A 79 -3.61 13.43 -1.69
CA ASP A 79 -3.13 14.61 -2.42
C ASP A 79 -2.51 15.67 -1.49
N LYS A 80 -3.09 15.86 -0.31
CA LYS A 80 -2.66 16.88 0.66
C LYS A 80 -1.40 16.47 1.43
N VAL A 81 -1.20 15.18 1.69
CA VAL A 81 -0.15 14.72 2.63
C VAL A 81 0.98 13.92 1.98
N VAL A 82 0.80 13.41 0.75
CA VAL A 82 1.80 12.54 0.09
C VAL A 82 3.01 13.33 -0.44
N GLY A 83 2.84 14.62 -0.74
CA GLY A 83 3.88 15.46 -1.36
C GLY A 83 5.25 15.41 -0.65
N PRO A 84 5.32 15.68 0.68
CA PRO A 84 6.56 15.57 1.44
C PRO A 84 7.22 14.19 1.38
N LEU A 85 6.43 13.10 1.44
CA LEU A 85 6.96 11.73 1.35
C LEU A 85 7.55 11.45 -0.03
N ARG A 86 6.86 11.87 -1.09
CA ARG A 86 7.34 11.72 -2.46
C ARG A 86 8.68 12.41 -2.63
N THR A 87 8.79 13.68 -2.23
CA THR A 87 10.05 14.42 -2.30
C THR A 87 11.19 13.69 -1.59
N LYS A 88 10.97 13.22 -0.35
CA LYS A 88 12.00 12.53 0.44
C LYS A 88 12.39 11.17 -0.14
N LEU A 89 11.44 10.43 -0.72
CA LEU A 89 11.71 9.15 -1.37
C LEU A 89 12.41 9.34 -2.73
N ASP A 90 12.05 10.39 -3.49
CA ASP A 90 12.72 10.75 -4.74
C ASP A 90 14.17 11.18 -4.48
N GLU A 91 14.44 11.95 -3.42
CA GLU A 91 15.82 12.31 -2.99
C GLU A 91 16.71 11.08 -2.68
N LEU A 92 16.09 9.94 -2.37
CA LEU A 92 16.77 8.67 -2.08
C LEU A 92 16.72 7.69 -3.27
N ASP A 93 16.15 8.08 -4.41
CA ASP A 93 15.85 7.21 -5.55
C ASP A 93 15.02 5.96 -5.14
N GLN A 94 14.15 6.09 -4.14
CA GLN A 94 13.37 4.99 -3.57
C GLN A 94 11.86 5.07 -3.84
N TRP A 95 11.34 6.11 -4.50
CA TRP A 95 9.90 6.26 -4.74
C TRP A 95 9.27 5.06 -5.45
N GLU A 96 9.79 4.71 -6.63
CA GLU A 96 9.26 3.58 -7.41
C GLU A 96 9.43 2.24 -6.68
N ASN A 97 10.59 2.05 -6.02
CA ASN A 97 10.89 0.84 -5.28
C ASN A 97 9.97 0.66 -4.06
N ALA A 98 9.74 1.72 -3.29
CA ALA A 98 8.85 1.71 -2.14
C ALA A 98 7.42 1.33 -2.54
N LEU A 99 6.87 1.96 -3.58
CA LEU A 99 5.54 1.60 -4.10
C LEU A 99 5.49 0.17 -4.64
N THR A 100 6.52 -0.27 -5.35
CA THR A 100 6.60 -1.65 -5.86
C THR A 100 6.56 -2.67 -4.73
N ILE A 101 7.37 -2.48 -3.69
CA ILE A 101 7.41 -3.34 -2.50
C ILE A 101 6.04 -3.36 -1.80
N LEU A 102 5.42 -2.20 -1.60
CA LEU A 102 4.13 -2.11 -0.90
C LEU A 102 3.00 -2.75 -1.71
N VAL A 103 2.97 -2.56 -3.03
CA VAL A 103 2.01 -3.24 -3.91
C VAL A 103 2.23 -4.74 -3.90
N ASP A 104 3.48 -5.20 -3.93
CA ASP A 104 3.80 -6.64 -3.89
C ASP A 104 3.38 -7.28 -2.57
N GLU A 105 3.68 -6.63 -1.44
CA GLU A 105 3.25 -7.06 -0.11
C GLU A 105 1.72 -7.15 -0.01
N ALA A 106 1.01 -6.11 -0.47
CA ALA A 106 -0.44 -6.08 -0.45
C ALA A 106 -1.06 -7.15 -1.35
N VAL A 107 -0.54 -7.32 -2.57
CA VAL A 107 -1.01 -8.35 -3.51
C VAL A 107 -0.77 -9.75 -2.94
N ASP A 108 0.39 -10.02 -2.36
CA ASP A 108 0.70 -11.33 -1.78
C ASP A 108 -0.22 -11.67 -0.61
N ALA A 109 -0.40 -10.73 0.33
CA ALA A 109 -1.28 -10.89 1.47
C ALA A 109 -2.74 -11.16 1.08
N LEU A 110 -3.22 -10.53 0.00
CA LEU A 110 -4.60 -10.67 -0.47
C LEU A 110 -4.82 -11.91 -1.36
N LYS A 111 -3.80 -12.35 -2.09
CA LYS A 111 -3.85 -13.60 -2.86
C LYS A 111 -3.75 -14.84 -1.96
N HIS A 112 -3.08 -14.71 -0.83
CA HIS A 112 -2.87 -15.80 0.13
C HIS A 112 -3.46 -15.44 1.50
N PRO A 113 -4.80 -15.23 1.61
CA PRO A 113 -5.41 -14.64 2.81
C PRO A 113 -5.40 -15.56 4.05
N LYS A 114 -4.93 -16.81 3.91
CA LYS A 114 -4.87 -17.76 5.02
C LYS A 114 -3.88 -17.26 6.09
N GLY A 115 -4.41 -16.94 7.27
CA GLY A 115 -3.62 -16.39 8.38
C GLY A 115 -3.56 -14.86 8.41
N VAL A 116 -4.05 -14.19 7.36
CA VAL A 116 -4.18 -12.73 7.33
C VAL A 116 -5.51 -12.33 7.96
N LYS A 117 -5.46 -11.56 9.05
CA LYS A 117 -6.66 -11.10 9.77
C LYS A 117 -7.57 -10.26 8.83
N PRO A 118 -8.90 -10.32 8.96
CA PRO A 118 -9.83 -9.57 8.10
C PRO A 118 -9.54 -8.06 8.02
N VAL A 119 -9.25 -7.42 9.15
CA VAL A 119 -8.90 -5.99 9.21
C VAL A 119 -7.61 -5.66 8.43
N ILE A 120 -6.66 -6.59 8.38
CA ILE A 120 -5.40 -6.44 7.65
C ILE A 120 -5.64 -6.62 6.15
N GLN A 121 -6.47 -7.59 5.76
CA GLN A 121 -6.90 -7.71 4.36
C GLN A 121 -7.57 -6.42 3.89
N ASN A 122 -8.49 -5.85 4.67
CA ASN A 122 -9.11 -4.58 4.31
C ASN A 122 -8.13 -3.41 4.28
N THR A 123 -7.08 -3.42 5.12
CA THR A 123 -6.03 -2.40 5.08
C THR A 123 -5.29 -2.44 3.75
N TYR A 124 -4.83 -3.63 3.31
CA TYR A 124 -4.19 -3.79 2.01
C TYR A 124 -5.15 -3.54 0.84
N ALA A 125 -6.44 -3.89 0.97
CA ALA A 125 -7.42 -3.61 -0.07
C ALA A 125 -7.62 -2.10 -0.27
N VAL A 126 -7.76 -1.33 0.81
CA VAL A 126 -7.84 0.14 0.77
C VAL A 126 -6.56 0.73 0.18
N PHE A 127 -5.38 0.23 0.60
CA PHE A 127 -4.10 0.62 0.00
C PHE A 127 -4.10 0.48 -1.53
N LEU A 128 -4.47 -0.70 -2.04
CA LEU A 128 -4.49 -0.94 -3.48
C LEU A 128 -5.57 -0.14 -4.21
N GLU A 129 -6.74 0.04 -3.62
CA GLU A 129 -7.82 0.87 -4.19
C GLU A 129 -7.39 2.31 -4.38
N ASN A 130 -6.79 2.90 -3.33
CA ASN A 130 -6.27 4.25 -3.37
C ASN A 130 -5.09 4.38 -4.35
N PHE A 131 -4.16 3.41 -4.35
CA PHE A 131 -3.07 3.40 -5.33
C PHE A 131 -3.60 3.37 -6.77
N VAL A 132 -4.64 2.59 -7.05
CA VAL A 132 -5.26 2.53 -8.38
C VAL A 132 -5.91 3.86 -8.75
N ALA A 133 -6.56 4.54 -7.80
CA ALA A 133 -7.16 5.85 -8.02
C ALA A 133 -6.08 6.89 -8.37
N GLU A 134 -5.02 6.98 -7.57
CA GLU A 134 -3.89 7.89 -7.76
C GLU A 134 -3.10 7.60 -9.05
N SER A 135 -3.01 6.33 -9.43
CA SER A 135 -2.27 5.91 -10.63
C SER A 135 -3.06 6.11 -11.92
N LYS A 136 -4.35 6.44 -11.85
CA LYS A 136 -5.23 6.57 -13.01
C LYS A 136 -4.72 7.55 -14.08
N PRO A 137 -4.20 8.75 -13.76
CA PRO A 137 -3.65 9.66 -14.76
C PRO A 137 -2.48 9.06 -15.56
N TYR A 138 -1.73 8.15 -14.94
CA TYR A 138 -0.56 7.49 -15.51
C TYR A 138 -0.91 6.19 -16.25
N ALA A 139 -2.17 5.75 -16.23
CA ALA A 139 -2.57 4.49 -16.85
C ALA A 139 -2.34 4.45 -18.38
N LYS A 140 -2.29 5.60 -19.07
CA LYS A 140 -2.00 5.66 -20.51
C LYS A 140 -0.51 5.58 -20.85
N SER A 141 0.36 5.90 -19.89
CA SER A 141 1.80 5.86 -20.08
C SER A 141 2.30 4.42 -19.92
N ASN A 142 3.39 4.05 -20.59
CA ASN A 142 4.05 2.76 -20.38
C ASN A 142 5.03 2.80 -19.18
N GLY A 143 4.68 3.58 -18.14
CA GLY A 143 5.47 3.82 -16.94
C GLY A 143 5.38 2.70 -15.89
N PHE A 144 6.02 2.90 -14.74
CA PHE A 144 6.02 1.89 -13.66
C PHE A 144 4.63 1.77 -13.01
N GLU A 145 3.88 2.87 -12.87
CA GLU A 145 2.54 2.88 -12.30
C GLU A 145 1.60 1.99 -13.10
N ARG A 146 1.67 2.06 -14.44
CA ARG A 146 0.90 1.18 -15.31
C ARG A 146 1.26 -0.29 -15.09
N LYS A 147 2.53 -0.62 -14.95
CA LYS A 147 2.96 -2.01 -14.67
C LYS A 147 2.42 -2.50 -13.32
N LEU A 148 2.37 -1.63 -12.31
CA LEU A 148 1.77 -1.95 -11.02
C LEU A 148 0.25 -2.11 -11.13
N LEU A 149 -0.45 -1.26 -11.90
CA LEU A 149 -1.88 -1.44 -12.21
C LEU A 149 -2.14 -2.79 -12.89
N GLU A 150 -1.32 -3.18 -13.88
CA GLU A 150 -1.44 -4.46 -14.56
C GLU A 150 -1.20 -5.64 -13.60
N LYS A 151 -0.21 -5.52 -12.71
CA LYS A 151 0.04 -6.50 -11.64
C LYS A 151 -1.18 -6.67 -10.72
N ILE A 152 -1.79 -5.56 -10.27
CA ILE A 152 -2.98 -5.59 -9.41
C ILE A 152 -4.18 -6.23 -10.14
N ARG A 153 -4.40 -5.89 -11.41
CA ARG A 153 -5.42 -6.53 -12.25
C ARG A 153 -5.20 -8.04 -12.34
N ASP A 154 -3.98 -8.45 -12.67
CA ASP A 154 -3.64 -9.85 -12.96
C ASP A 154 -3.58 -10.72 -11.69
N ALA A 155 -3.50 -10.10 -10.52
CA ALA A 155 -3.60 -10.76 -9.23
C ALA A 155 -4.96 -11.44 -8.98
N LYS A 156 -6.05 -10.95 -9.61
CA LYS A 156 -7.43 -11.45 -9.46
C LYS A 156 -7.82 -11.63 -7.99
N ILE A 157 -7.63 -10.56 -7.21
CA ILE A 157 -7.86 -10.53 -5.77
C ILE A 157 -9.34 -10.73 -5.47
N GLU A 158 -9.64 -11.75 -4.66
CA GLU A 158 -10.97 -11.98 -4.12
C GLU A 158 -10.96 -11.81 -2.60
N MET A 159 -11.71 -10.81 -2.13
CA MET A 159 -11.83 -10.56 -0.68
C MET A 159 -12.63 -11.68 0.00
N THR A 160 -12.11 -12.17 1.13
CA THR A 160 -12.79 -13.17 1.97
C THR A 160 -14.13 -12.65 2.50
N ARG A 161 -15.04 -13.55 2.86
CA ARG A 161 -16.34 -13.17 3.42
C ARG A 161 -16.17 -12.41 4.74
N GLU A 162 -15.21 -12.83 5.54
CA GLU A 162 -14.88 -12.22 6.82
C GLU A 162 -14.37 -10.78 6.64
N ALA A 163 -13.49 -10.55 5.66
CA ALA A 163 -13.03 -9.19 5.33
C ALA A 163 -14.19 -8.32 4.80
N LYS A 164 -15.01 -8.84 3.89
CA LYS A 164 -16.21 -8.11 3.42
C LYS A 164 -17.15 -7.73 4.56
N ASN A 165 -17.39 -8.65 5.50
CA ASN A 165 -18.22 -8.39 6.67
C ASN A 165 -17.58 -7.34 7.60
N GLU A 166 -16.28 -7.44 7.85
CA GLU A 166 -15.56 -6.49 8.72
C GLU A 166 -15.62 -5.07 8.17
N ARG A 167 -15.50 -4.90 6.85
CA ARG A 167 -15.65 -3.61 6.16
C ARG A 167 -17.06 -3.04 6.30
N SER A 168 -18.08 -3.88 6.06
CA SER A 168 -19.50 -3.50 6.19
C SER A 168 -19.87 -3.08 7.61
N LEU A 169 -19.35 -3.77 8.63
CA LEU A 169 -19.62 -3.43 10.04
C LEU A 169 -19.13 -2.04 10.43
N ARG A 170 -18.18 -1.47 9.67
CA ARG A 170 -17.68 -0.11 9.84
C ARG A 170 -18.35 0.92 8.94
N GLY A 171 -19.46 0.55 8.29
CA GLY A 171 -20.21 1.43 7.39
C GLY A 171 -19.47 1.77 6.08
N MET A 172 -18.37 1.05 5.78
CA MET A 172 -17.65 1.25 4.53
C MET A 172 -18.32 0.48 3.40
N LYS A 173 -18.38 1.10 2.22
CA LYS A 173 -18.91 0.45 1.02
C LYS A 173 -18.04 -0.76 0.68
N VAL A 174 -18.69 -1.92 0.51
CA VAL A 174 -18.09 -3.09 -0.12
C VAL A 174 -18.24 -2.89 -1.63
N GLY A 175 -17.20 -2.35 -2.25
CA GLY A 175 -17.16 -2.05 -3.68
C GLY A 175 -16.59 -3.20 -4.50
N ASP A 176 -16.19 -2.84 -5.72
CA ASP A 176 -15.37 -3.68 -6.59
C ASP A 176 -14.08 -4.10 -5.87
N SER A 177 -13.52 -5.27 -6.23
CA SER A 177 -12.20 -5.66 -5.73
C SER A 177 -11.12 -4.69 -6.28
N PRO A 178 -9.94 -4.60 -5.63
CA PRO A 178 -8.82 -3.83 -6.19
C PRO A 178 -8.45 -4.26 -7.62
N SER A 179 -8.53 -5.55 -7.92
CA SER A 179 -8.26 -6.08 -9.27
C SER A 179 -9.31 -5.64 -10.30
N ASP A 180 -10.60 -5.60 -9.92
CA ASP A 180 -11.66 -5.12 -10.80
C ASP A 180 -11.55 -3.62 -11.07
N LEU A 181 -11.15 -2.84 -10.05
CA LEU A 181 -10.89 -1.41 -10.20
C LEU A 181 -9.72 -1.16 -11.15
N ALA A 182 -8.60 -1.87 -10.96
CA ALA A 182 -7.43 -1.78 -11.83
C ALA A 182 -7.78 -2.17 -13.28
N LYS A 183 -8.56 -3.24 -13.47
CA LYS A 183 -9.07 -3.65 -14.78
C LYS A 183 -9.82 -2.50 -15.47
N ARG A 184 -10.80 -1.90 -14.77
CA ARG A 184 -11.60 -0.78 -15.29
C ARG A 184 -10.73 0.41 -15.68
N VAL A 185 -9.77 0.78 -14.84
CA VAL A 185 -8.84 1.89 -15.12
C VAL A 185 -8.03 1.62 -16.40
N LEU A 186 -7.49 0.41 -16.55
CA LEU A 186 -6.68 0.02 -17.72
C LEU A 186 -7.51 -0.08 -19.01
N GLU A 187 -8.75 -0.56 -18.94
CA GLU A 187 -9.66 -0.64 -20.09
C GLU A 187 -10.12 0.76 -20.56
N GLN A 188 -10.35 1.69 -19.63
CA GLN A 188 -10.69 3.08 -19.94
C GLN A 188 -9.49 3.89 -20.47
N ASN A 189 -8.27 3.41 -20.22
CA ASN A 189 -7.02 4.08 -20.56
C ASN A 189 -6.08 3.14 -21.31
N PRO A 190 -6.44 2.70 -22.53
CA PRO A 190 -5.54 1.91 -23.36
C PRO A 190 -4.26 2.70 -23.66
N ILE A 191 -3.14 2.00 -23.81
CA ILE A 191 -1.84 2.62 -24.14
C ILE A 191 -2.01 3.46 -25.40
N GLU A 192 -1.55 4.72 -25.34
CA GLU A 192 -1.50 5.56 -26.52
C GLU A 192 -0.55 4.92 -27.53
N LYS A 193 -1.11 4.39 -28.63
CA LYS A 193 -0.28 3.90 -29.74
C LYS A 193 0.55 5.10 -30.24
N PRO A 194 1.86 4.93 -30.48
CA PRO A 194 2.66 5.98 -31.09
C PRO A 194 1.95 6.41 -32.37
N ALA A 195 1.65 7.71 -32.49
CA ALA A 195 1.06 8.24 -33.71
C ALA A 195 1.96 7.84 -34.88
N ALA A 196 1.44 7.00 -35.79
CA ALA A 196 2.19 6.58 -36.97
C ALA A 196 2.72 7.84 -37.66
N SER A 197 4.04 8.00 -37.69
CA SER A 197 4.72 9.15 -38.25
C SER A 197 4.21 9.37 -39.68
N LYS A 198 3.55 10.50 -39.93
CA LYS A 198 3.01 10.88 -41.25
C LYS A 198 4.11 11.15 -42.31
N ASP A 199 5.36 10.82 -42.03
CA ASP A 199 6.52 11.18 -42.88
C ASP A 199 6.83 10.16 -43.99
N GLU A 200 6.22 8.98 -44.02
CA GLU A 200 6.51 8.00 -45.08
C GLU A 200 5.75 8.22 -46.41
N LYS A 201 4.79 9.14 -46.48
CA LYS A 201 4.03 9.40 -47.73
C LYS A 201 4.65 10.45 -48.67
N LYS A 202 5.81 11.05 -48.35
CA LYS A 202 6.46 12.04 -49.23
C LYS A 202 7.67 11.53 -50.04
N LYS A 203 8.11 10.29 -49.89
CA LYS A 203 9.23 9.71 -50.69
C LYS A 203 8.81 8.88 -51.92
N LYS A 204 7.52 8.88 -52.28
CA LYS A 204 7.02 8.25 -53.52
C LYS A 204 6.15 9.23 -54.31
N LYS A 205 6.74 10.31 -54.80
CA LYS A 205 6.25 11.04 -55.98
C LYS A 205 7.43 11.64 -56.71
#